data_AF-A0AAJ2AHY0-F1
#
_entry.id   AF-A0AAJ2AHY0-F1
#
_cell.length_a   1.000
_cell.length_b   1.000
_cell.length_c   1.000
_cell.angle_alpha   90.00
_cell.angle_beta   90.00
_cell.angle_gamma   90.00
#
_symmetry.space_group_name_H-M   'P 1'
#
loop_
_entity.id
_entity.type
_entity.pdbx_description
1 polymer ?
#
loop_
_entity_poly.entity_id
_entity_poly.type
_entity_poly.pdbx_seq_one_letter_code
_entity_poly.pdbx_strand_id
1 'polypeptide(L)' 'MQTKKARARYLPGGRALIWEVTHPNTRVSVWSSLPRDAAAMLIERYVLQQQVEKLQGIDYARAAIARAAAA' A
#
# COMPACT_ATOMS: atom_id res chain seq x y z
N MET A 1 11.73 8.57 14.99
CA MET A 1 11.53 7.90 13.68
C MET A 1 10.21 7.12 13.73
N GLN A 2 9.12 7.71 13.24
CA GLN A 2 7.82 7.02 13.25
C GLN A 2 7.84 5.90 12.21
N THR A 3 7.78 4.65 12.65
CA THR A 3 7.69 3.52 11.74
C THR A 3 6.37 3.64 10.97
N LYS A 4 6.46 3.88 9.66
CA LYS A 4 5.33 4.02 8.74
C LYS A 4 4.70 2.65 8.48
N LYS A 5 4.18 2.00 9.52
CA LYS A 5 3.55 0.68 9.40
C LYS A 5 2.19 0.82 8.73
N ALA A 6 1.93 -0.04 7.76
CA ALA A 6 0.60 -0.20 7.19
C ALA A 6 -0.37 -0.69 8.27
N ARG A 7 -1.61 -0.21 8.23
CA ARG A 7 -2.68 -0.64 9.13
C ARG A 7 -3.92 -0.98 8.33
N ALA A 8 -4.55 -2.10 8.64
CA ALA A 8 -5.88 -2.45 8.16
C ALA A 8 -6.84 -2.39 9.35
N ARG A 9 -7.96 -1.70 9.16
CA ARG A 9 -9.03 -1.56 10.15
C ARG A 9 -10.30 -2.13 9.55
N TYR A 10 -10.89 -3.08 10.26
CA TYR A 10 -12.22 -3.57 9.97
C TYR A 10 -13.25 -2.59 10.50
N LEU A 11 -14.15 -2.13 9.63
CA LEU A 11 -15.24 -1.22 9.97
C LEU A 11 -16.56 -2.02 9.96
N PRO A 12 -17.09 -2.40 11.14
CA PRO A 12 -18.37 -3.08 11.21
C PRO A 12 -19.50 -2.09 10.88
N GLY A 13 -20.16 -2.26 9.72
CA GLY A 13 -21.23 -1.38 9.26
C GLY A 13 -22.36 -2.14 8.55
N GLY A 14 -23.36 -2.60 9.29
CA GLY A 14 -24.60 -3.16 8.72
C GLY A 14 -24.37 -4.30 7.70
N ARG A 15 -25.10 -4.28 6.57
CA ARG A 15 -25.11 -5.34 5.54
C ARG A 15 -23.82 -5.43 4.70
N ALA A 16 -22.88 -4.50 4.85
CA ALA A 16 -21.64 -4.48 4.08
C ALA A 16 -20.41 -4.53 4.99
N LEU A 17 -19.49 -5.44 4.70
CA LEU A 17 -18.22 -5.55 5.40
C LEU A 17 -17.22 -4.59 4.71
N ILE A 18 -16.65 -3.66 5.48
CA ILE A 18 -15.77 -2.61 4.95
C ILE A 18 -14.40 -2.71 5.63
N TRP A 19 -13.36 -2.58 4.80
CA TRP A 19 -11.97 -2.52 5.26
C TRP A 19 -11.33 -1.18 4.89
N GLU A 20 -10.82 -0.49 5.88
CA GLU A 20 -10.01 0.71 5.70
C GLU A 20 -8.53 0.33 5.81
N VAL A 21 -7.73 0.59 4.77
CA VAL A 21 -6.30 0.30 4.75
C VAL A 21 -5.51 1.60 4.68
N THR A 22 -4.83 1.92 5.77
CA THR A 22 -4.06 3.15 5.91
C THR A 22 -2.57 2.88 5.87
N HIS A 23 -1.90 3.57 4.96
CA HIS A 23 -0.46 3.74 4.95
C HIS A 23 -0.18 5.21 4.55
N PRO A 24 0.91 5.85 5.03
CA PRO A 24 1.14 7.29 4.83
C PRO A 24 1.11 7.78 3.39
N ASN A 25 1.25 6.87 2.42
CA ASN A 25 1.29 7.21 1.00
C ASN A 25 0.05 6.80 0.20
N THR A 26 -0.82 5.93 0.73
CA THR A 26 -1.79 5.22 -0.13
C THR A 26 -3.25 5.37 0.29
N ARG A 27 -3.57 5.72 1.56
CA ARG A 27 -4.95 5.96 2.09
C ARG A 27 -6.06 5.27 1.26
N VAL A 28 -6.07 3.94 1.24
CA VAL A 28 -6.97 3.13 0.41
C VAL A 28 -8.17 2.67 1.23
N SER A 29 -9.38 2.86 0.71
CA SER A 29 -10.61 2.29 1.28
C SER A 29 -11.14 1.19 0.37
N VAL A 30 -11.33 -0.02 0.91
CA VAL A 30 -11.77 -1.20 0.14
C VAL A 30 -13.06 -1.75 0.73
N TRP A 31 -14.04 -2.00 -0.14
CA TRP A 31 -15.25 -2.73 0.19
C TRP A 31 -14.99 -4.20 -0.08
N SER A 32 -15.13 -5.05 0.93
CA SER A 32 -14.79 -6.47 0.77
C SER A 32 -15.61 -7.33 1.71
N SER A 33 -16.23 -8.38 1.18
CA SER A 33 -16.90 -9.43 1.96
C SER A 33 -15.93 -10.39 2.66
N LEU A 34 -14.62 -10.13 2.59
CA LEU A 34 -13.61 -10.96 3.22
C LEU A 34 -13.79 -11.02 4.75
N PRO A 35 -13.47 -12.17 5.35
CA PRO A 35 -13.59 -12.34 6.79
C PRO A 35 -12.63 -11.42 7.56
N ARG A 36 -12.88 -11.30 8.88
CA ARG A 36 -12.20 -10.34 9.76
C ARG A 36 -10.68 -10.55 9.89
N ASP A 37 -10.18 -11.70 9.46
CA ASP A 37 -8.77 -12.09 9.44
C ASP A 37 -8.03 -11.68 8.15
N ALA A 38 -8.73 -11.16 7.13
CA ALA A 38 -8.15 -10.82 5.83
C ALA A 38 -7.25 -9.58 5.82
N ALA A 39 -6.97 -8.98 6.99
CA ALA A 39 -6.13 -7.80 7.13
C ALA A 39 -4.76 -7.93 6.43
N ALA A 40 -4.09 -9.08 6.57
CA ALA A 40 -2.78 -9.31 5.98
C ALA A 40 -2.84 -9.32 4.44
N MET A 41 -3.81 -10.03 3.86
CA MET A 41 -4.01 -10.09 2.40
C MET A 41 -4.31 -8.70 1.81
N LEU A 42 -5.09 -7.89 2.51
CA LEU A 42 -5.40 -6.53 2.07
C LEU A 42 -4.18 -5.61 2.12
N ILE A 43 -3.35 -5.73 3.15
CA ILE A 43 -2.08 -4.97 3.23
C ILE A 43 -1.12 -5.40 2.12
N GLU A 44 -0.98 -6.70 1.88
CA GLU A 44 -0.11 -7.23 0.82
C GLU A 44 -0.56 -6.72 -0.56
N ARG A 45 -1.85 -6.87 -0.88
CA ARG A 45 -2.40 -6.50 -2.18
C ARG A 45 -2.40 -4.99 -2.43
N TYR A 46 -2.79 -4.18 -1.45
CA TYR A 46 -3.04 -2.75 -1.69
C TYR A 46 -1.91 -1.83 -1.20
N VAL A 47 -1.04 -2.30 -0.30
CA VAL A 47 0.07 -1.47 0.23
C VAL A 47 1.41 -1.97 -0.24
N LEU A 48 1.70 -3.27 -0.10
CA LEU A 48 3.02 -3.82 -0.45
C LEU A 48 3.29 -3.68 -1.95
N GLN A 49 2.33 -4.05 -2.80
CA GLN A 49 2.47 -3.93 -4.25
C GLN A 49 2.77 -2.48 -4.68
N GLN A 50 2.00 -1.51 -4.17
CA GLN A 50 2.21 -0.09 -4.47
C GLN A 50 3.56 0.45 -3.95
N GLN A 51 4.05 -0.06 -2.82
CA GLN A 51 5.37 0.31 -2.31
C GLN A 51 6.48 -0.24 -3.21
N VAL A 52 6.37 -1.49 -3.67
CA VAL A 52 7.36 -2.11 -4.56
C VAL A 52 7.40 -1.38 -5.90
N GLU A 53 6.25 -1.14 -6.53
CA GLU A 53 6.17 -0.41 -7.80
C GLU A 53 6.78 1.00 -7.69
N LYS A 54 6.50 1.71 -6.57
CA LYS A 54 7.07 3.03 -6.31
C LYS A 54 8.59 2.99 -6.12
N LEU A 55 9.11 2.01 -5.39
CA LEU A 55 10.55 1.86 -5.20
C LEU A 55 11.27 1.53 -6.51
N GLN A 56 10.71 0.61 -7.31
CA GLN A 56 11.24 0.28 -8.62
C GLN A 56 11.25 1.48 -9.56
N GLY A 57 10.20 2.30 -9.56
CA GLY A 57 10.16 3.55 -10.32
C GLY A 57 11.23 4.55 -9.90
N ILE A 58 11.50 4.66 -8.59
CA ILE A 58 12.58 5.52 -8.05
C ILE A 58 13.95 5.00 -8.48
N ASP A 59 14.18 3.69 -8.42
CA ASP A 59 15.45 3.09 -8.82
C ASP A 59 15.70 3.27 -10.32
N TYR A 60 14.67 3.11 -11.15
CA TYR A 60 14.75 3.37 -12.59
C TYR A 60 15.08 4.84 -12.88
N ALA A 61 14.41 5.78 -12.19
CA ALA A 61 14.69 7.20 -12.34
C ALA A 61 16.12 7.57 -11.92
N ARG A 62 16.63 6.99 -10.83
CA ARG A 62 18.02 7.17 -10.39
C ARG A 62 19.03 6.65 -11.40
N ALA A 63 18.80 5.46 -11.95
CA ALA A 63 19.65 4.87 -12.98
C ALA A 63 19.64 5.69 -14.28
N ALA A 64 18.50 6.30 -14.64
CA ALA A 64 18.41 7.20 -15.79
C ALA A 64 19.23 8.49 -15.59
N ILE A 65 19.14 9.12 -14.42
CA ILE A 65 19.92 10.32 -14.07
C ILE A 65 21.42 10.01 -14.06
N ALA A 66 21.83 8.89 -13.46
CA ALA A 66 23.24 8.49 -13.41
C ALA A 66 23.83 8.26 -14.83
N ARG A 67 23.04 7.66 -15.75
CA ARG A 67 23.45 7.52 -17.15
C ARG A 67 23.53 8.86 -17.87
N ALA A 68 22.56 9.76 -17.64
CA ALA A 68 22.57 11.09 -18.24
C ALA A 68 23.73 11.98 -17.74
N ALA A 69 24.20 11.78 -16.50
CA ALA A 69 25.33 12.51 -15.95
C ALA A 69 26.71 11.98 -16.38
N ALA A 70 26.76 10.80 -17.00
CA ALA A 70 27.98 10.15 -17.49
C ALA A 70 28.22 10.36 -19.00
N ALA A 71 27.32 11.07 -19.69
CA ALA A 71 27.40 11.45 -21.10
C ALA A 71 27.75 12.94 -21.23
#